data_AF-A0A8T8HUN9-F1
#
_entry.id   AF-A0A8T8HUN9-F1
#
_cell.length_a   1.000
_cell.length_b   1.000
_cell.length_c   1.000
_cell.angle_alpha   90.00
_cell.angle_beta   90.00
_cell.angle_gamma   90.00
#
_symmetry.space_group_name_H-M   'P 1'
#
loop_
_entity.id
_entity.type
_entity.pdbx_description
1 polymer ?
#
loop_
_entity_poly.entity_id
_entity_poly.type
_entity_poly.pdbx_seq_one_letter_code
_entity_poly.pdbx_strand_id
1 'polypeptide(L)'
;MSQPATPLSEQEQQQLVRRIGRAMLPALPQGWQRIRAEYRAAGRHIEVDLAFAGPDGQWRPVRPPMDVVQLFGRLRAGMYTPDRGTWLRAVYEIEAPSRFAVDFDAEEEPRWRNAPPVIGFQDELRAFPRADDRIPDWLRQRVGLPPRAEAVAPGELRTADVYDGRDEAGRPVVNRPPVEPRLRDALLTYLEAAPVVLAARDLDADEFAPGDQDVPLNFRTDGTWVWAGAVPHYLRKHGLPPEPALVRHIRDRDFRVAEVTEAVKDRAVALITGSGD
;
A
#
# COMPACT_ATOMS: atom_id res chain seq x y z
N MET A 1 -24.25 6.44 -6.47
CA MET A 1 -23.10 6.66 -5.57
C MET A 1 -23.49 6.09 -4.22
N SER A 2 -23.02 4.90 -3.87
CA SER A 2 -23.33 4.29 -2.58
C SER A 2 -22.34 4.83 -1.55
N GLN A 3 -22.84 5.36 -0.42
CA GLN A 3 -22.02 5.81 0.69
C GLN A 3 -21.03 4.70 1.10
N PRO A 4 -19.76 5.03 1.44
CA PRO A 4 -18.85 4.03 1.97
C PRO A 4 -19.49 3.44 3.25
N ALA A 5 -19.58 2.12 3.32
CA ALA A 5 -20.10 1.45 4.50
C ALA A 5 -19.26 1.86 5.71
N THR A 6 -19.91 2.38 6.76
CA THR A 6 -19.24 2.68 8.02
C THR A 6 -18.54 1.42 8.52
N PRO A 7 -17.23 1.46 8.84
CA PRO A 7 -16.53 0.32 9.41
C PRO A 7 -17.23 -0.18 10.68
N LEU A 8 -17.33 -1.49 10.84
CA LEU A 8 -17.91 -2.10 12.02
C LEU A 8 -16.99 -1.89 13.22
N SER A 9 -17.57 -1.55 14.37
CA SER A 9 -16.85 -1.58 15.64
C SER A 9 -16.38 -2.99 15.98
N GLU A 10 -15.34 -3.12 16.82
CA GLU A 10 -14.84 -4.43 17.26
C GLU A 10 -15.94 -5.30 17.89
N GLN A 11 -16.87 -4.68 18.64
CA GLN A 11 -17.99 -5.38 19.24
C GLN A 11 -18.94 -5.94 18.19
N GLU A 12 -19.28 -5.17 17.16
CA GLU A 12 -20.14 -5.64 16.05
C GLU A 12 -19.45 -6.73 15.23
N GLN A 13 -18.14 -6.61 15.00
CA GLN A 13 -17.34 -7.65 14.34
C GLN A 13 -17.38 -8.96 15.15
N GLN A 14 -17.12 -8.91 16.47
CA GLN A 14 -17.20 -10.08 17.33
C GLN A 14 -18.60 -10.69 17.38
N GLN A 15 -19.65 -9.87 17.33
CA GLN A 15 -21.03 -10.37 17.25
C GLN A 15 -21.30 -11.09 15.92
N LEU A 16 -20.83 -10.54 14.79
CA LEU A 16 -20.94 -11.20 13.48
C LEU A 16 -20.16 -12.51 13.45
N VAL A 17 -18.92 -12.55 13.96
CA VAL A 17 -18.11 -13.78 14.04
C VAL A 17 -18.83 -14.87 14.82
N ARG A 18 -19.43 -14.56 15.98
CA ARG A 18 -20.23 -15.54 16.74
C ARG A 18 -21.49 -15.97 16.01
N ARG A 19 -22.13 -15.06 15.28
CA ARG A 19 -23.33 -15.36 14.47
C ARG A 19 -23.00 -16.28 13.30
N ILE A 20 -21.86 -16.09 12.64
CA ILE A 20 -21.35 -17.01 11.60
C ILE A 20 -21.17 -18.41 12.19
N GLY A 21 -20.48 -18.52 13.34
CA GLY A 21 -20.28 -19.79 14.05
C GLY A 21 -21.59 -20.54 14.29
N ARG A 22 -22.60 -19.85 14.83
CA ARG A 22 -23.93 -20.42 15.09
C ARG A 22 -24.69 -20.79 13.82
N ALA A 23 -24.55 -20.01 12.75
CA ALA A 23 -25.24 -20.24 11.48
C ALA A 23 -24.73 -21.50 10.74
N MET A 24 -23.52 -21.97 11.05
CA MET A 24 -22.99 -23.21 10.49
C MET A 24 -23.61 -24.46 11.13
N LEU A 25 -23.94 -24.41 12.42
CA LEU A 25 -24.36 -25.58 13.21
C LEU A 25 -25.58 -26.35 12.66
N PRO A 26 -26.65 -25.69 12.15
CA PRO A 26 -27.83 -26.40 11.65
C PRO A 26 -27.56 -27.28 10.42
N ALA A 27 -26.47 -27.05 9.69
CA ALA A 27 -26.10 -27.83 8.52
C ALA A 27 -25.39 -29.14 8.85
N LEU A 28 -25.02 -29.35 10.13
CA LEU A 28 -24.14 -30.42 10.55
C LEU A 28 -24.93 -31.58 11.17
N PRO A 29 -24.48 -32.83 10.97
CA PRO A 29 -25.08 -33.98 11.63
C PRO A 29 -24.78 -33.97 13.13
N GLN A 30 -25.52 -34.79 13.89
CA GLN A 30 -25.23 -35.02 15.30
C GLN A 30 -23.83 -35.65 15.47
N GLY A 31 -23.12 -35.29 16.54
CA GLY A 31 -21.80 -35.85 16.87
C GLY A 31 -20.61 -35.26 16.10
N TRP A 32 -20.78 -34.12 15.42
CA TRP A 32 -19.63 -33.38 14.87
C TRP A 32 -18.66 -32.98 16.00
N GLN A 33 -17.35 -32.98 15.69
CA GLN A 33 -16.29 -32.58 16.62
C GLN A 33 -15.51 -31.37 16.13
N ARG A 34 -15.28 -31.27 14.82
CA ARG A 34 -14.57 -30.16 14.20
C ARG A 34 -15.33 -29.62 13.00
N ILE A 35 -15.25 -28.32 12.78
CA ILE A 35 -15.83 -27.61 11.63
C ILE A 35 -14.73 -26.74 11.05
N ARG A 36 -14.67 -26.67 9.72
CA ARG A 36 -13.83 -25.70 9.01
C ARG A 36 -14.64 -25.07 7.89
N ALA A 37 -14.74 -23.74 7.91
CA ALA A 37 -15.26 -22.96 6.82
C ALA A 37 -14.14 -22.12 6.20
N GLU A 38 -14.06 -22.09 4.89
CA GLU A 38 -13.12 -21.26 4.15
C GLU A 38 -13.89 -20.38 3.17
N TYR A 39 -13.85 -19.08 3.42
CA TYR A 39 -14.45 -18.06 2.56
C TYR A 39 -13.34 -17.41 1.75
N ARG A 40 -13.54 -17.26 0.44
CA ARG A 40 -12.66 -16.54 -0.47
C ARG A 40 -13.49 -15.61 -1.34
N ALA A 41 -13.08 -14.35 -1.48
CA ALA A 41 -13.76 -13.42 -2.38
C ALA A 41 -12.83 -12.39 -3.02
N ALA A 42 -13.10 -12.08 -4.29
CA ALA A 42 -12.53 -10.97 -5.03
C ALA A 42 -13.63 -10.34 -5.89
N GLY A 43 -13.97 -9.08 -5.61
CA GLY A 43 -15.06 -8.38 -6.29
C GLY A 43 -16.38 -9.11 -6.08
N ARG A 44 -17.00 -9.59 -7.17
CA ARG A 44 -18.26 -10.36 -7.13
C ARG A 44 -18.07 -11.88 -7.10
N HIS A 45 -16.84 -12.37 -7.25
CA HIS A 45 -16.56 -13.80 -7.17
C HIS A 45 -16.44 -14.23 -5.71
N ILE A 46 -17.28 -15.16 -5.28
CA ILE A 46 -17.33 -15.65 -3.90
C ILE A 46 -17.31 -17.17 -3.91
N GLU A 47 -16.38 -17.76 -3.17
CA GLU A 47 -16.33 -19.20 -2.92
C GLU A 47 -16.36 -19.45 -1.41
N VAL A 48 -17.28 -20.29 -0.97
CA VAL A 48 -17.35 -20.74 0.42
C VAL A 48 -17.30 -22.26 0.43
N ASP A 49 -16.38 -22.81 1.21
CA ASP A 49 -16.33 -24.23 1.56
C ASP A 49 -16.68 -24.40 3.03
N LEU A 50 -17.43 -25.46 3.33
CA LEU A 50 -17.73 -25.87 4.68
C LEU A 50 -17.51 -27.38 4.76
N ALA A 51 -16.76 -27.81 5.76
CA ALA A 51 -16.55 -29.22 6.06
C ALA A 51 -16.63 -29.46 7.57
N PHE A 52 -16.95 -30.68 7.94
CA PHE A 52 -16.92 -31.13 9.33
C PHE A 52 -16.15 -32.44 9.46
N ALA A 53 -15.68 -32.73 10.67
CA ALA A 53 -15.16 -34.02 11.05
C ALA A 53 -15.92 -34.54 12.28
N GLY A 54 -16.27 -35.83 12.25
CA GLY A 54 -16.85 -36.54 13.39
C GLY A 54 -15.77 -37.22 14.25
N PRO A 55 -16.14 -38.21 15.07
CA PRO A 55 -15.20 -38.96 15.92
C PRO A 55 -14.15 -39.77 15.15
N ASP A 56 -14.43 -40.08 13.88
CA ASP A 56 -13.48 -40.76 12.98
C ASP A 56 -12.39 -39.84 12.43
N GLY A 57 -12.46 -38.53 12.71
CA GLY A 57 -11.52 -37.52 12.23
C GLY A 57 -11.58 -37.24 10.73
N GLN A 58 -12.49 -37.87 9.97
CA GLN A 58 -12.57 -37.69 8.53
C GLN A 58 -13.35 -36.42 8.17
N TRP A 59 -12.74 -35.57 7.33
CA TRP A 59 -13.38 -34.36 6.83
C TRP A 59 -14.38 -34.69 5.72
N ARG A 60 -15.60 -34.16 5.87
CA ARG A 60 -16.71 -34.34 4.93
C ARG A 60 -17.25 -32.97 4.54
N PRO A 61 -17.34 -32.67 3.23
CA PRO A 61 -17.89 -31.40 2.78
C PRO A 61 -19.40 -31.36 3.03
N VAL A 62 -19.89 -30.18 3.38
CA VAL A 62 -21.31 -29.86 3.52
C VAL A 62 -21.59 -28.59 2.75
N ARG A 63 -22.77 -28.51 2.14
CA ARG A 63 -23.18 -27.28 1.46
C ARG A 63 -23.26 -26.13 2.46
N PRO A 64 -22.53 -25.02 2.27
CA PRO A 64 -22.61 -23.87 3.16
C PRO A 64 -24.03 -23.28 3.13
N PRO A 65 -24.64 -23.01 4.30
CA PRO A 65 -25.89 -22.26 4.36
C PRO A 65 -25.74 -20.87 3.75
N MET A 66 -26.78 -20.37 3.07
CA MET A 66 -26.75 -19.03 2.46
C MET A 66 -26.49 -17.92 3.49
N ASP A 67 -27.03 -18.06 4.69
CA ASP A 67 -26.83 -17.14 5.79
C ASP A 67 -25.35 -17.03 6.18
N VAL A 68 -24.59 -18.13 6.14
CA VAL A 68 -23.14 -18.14 6.41
C VAL A 68 -22.42 -17.32 5.34
N VAL A 69 -22.76 -17.51 4.06
CA VAL A 69 -22.18 -16.75 2.94
C VAL A 69 -22.45 -15.26 3.09
N GLN A 70 -23.69 -14.89 3.42
CA GLN A 70 -24.10 -13.49 3.61
C GLN A 70 -23.42 -12.84 4.82
N LEU A 71 -23.30 -13.56 5.93
CA LEU A 71 -22.68 -13.06 7.15
C LEU A 71 -21.18 -12.82 6.97
N PHE A 72 -20.46 -13.72 6.27
CA PHE A 72 -19.07 -13.46 5.89
C PHE A 72 -18.95 -12.25 4.98
N GLY A 73 -19.82 -12.12 3.97
CA GLY A 73 -19.84 -10.94 3.09
C GLY A 73 -20.05 -9.63 3.85
N ARG A 74 -20.96 -9.63 4.83
CA ARG A 74 -21.20 -8.47 5.72
C ARG A 74 -19.99 -8.18 6.61
N LEU A 75 -19.39 -9.21 7.20
CA LEU A 75 -18.19 -9.06 8.03
C LEU A 75 -17.04 -8.48 7.20
N ARG A 76 -16.83 -8.99 5.99
CA ARG A 76 -15.82 -8.52 5.05
C ARG A 76 -16.00 -7.06 4.68
N ALA A 77 -17.22 -6.67 4.32
CA ALA A 77 -17.54 -5.29 4.00
C ALA A 77 -17.34 -4.37 5.22
N GLY A 78 -17.70 -4.85 6.41
CA GLY A 78 -17.55 -4.10 7.66
C GLY A 78 -16.13 -4.00 8.21
N MET A 79 -15.22 -4.88 7.81
CA MET A 79 -13.80 -4.84 8.18
C MET A 79 -12.95 -4.01 7.21
N TYR A 80 -13.58 -3.42 6.19
CA TYR A 80 -12.90 -2.52 5.26
C TYR A 80 -12.41 -1.25 5.97
N THR A 81 -11.17 -0.85 5.66
CA THR A 81 -10.63 0.46 5.99
C THR A 81 -9.94 1.07 4.76
N PRO A 82 -10.02 2.39 4.50
CA PRO A 82 -9.47 2.99 3.29
C PRO A 82 -7.97 2.76 3.06
N ASP A 83 -7.19 2.65 4.14
CA ASP A 83 -5.74 2.44 4.05
C ASP A 83 -5.37 0.97 3.77
N ARG A 84 -6.00 0.02 4.48
CA ARG A 84 -5.65 -1.41 4.38
C ARG A 84 -6.49 -2.21 3.40
N GLY A 85 -7.65 -1.69 2.97
CA GLY A 85 -8.65 -2.46 2.25
C GLY A 85 -9.39 -3.45 3.17
N THR A 86 -9.73 -4.62 2.62
CA THR A 86 -10.31 -5.75 3.36
C THR A 86 -9.61 -7.06 2.98
N TRP A 87 -9.94 -8.14 3.69
CA TRP A 87 -9.39 -9.46 3.47
C TRP A 87 -9.99 -10.17 2.26
N LEU A 88 -9.24 -11.09 1.67
CA LEU A 88 -9.60 -11.88 0.49
C LEU A 88 -9.94 -13.32 0.84
N ARG A 89 -9.42 -13.80 1.99
CA ARG A 89 -9.68 -15.13 2.53
C ARG A 89 -9.97 -15.05 4.02
N ALA A 90 -10.89 -15.88 4.48
CA ALA A 90 -11.11 -16.14 5.90
C ALA A 90 -11.22 -17.63 6.16
N VAL A 91 -10.55 -18.13 7.20
CA VAL A 91 -10.67 -19.50 7.68
C VAL A 91 -11.31 -19.46 9.06
N TYR A 92 -12.41 -20.18 9.22
CA TYR A 92 -13.11 -20.29 10.48
C TYR A 92 -13.10 -21.74 10.93
N GLU A 93 -12.56 -22.00 12.11
CA GLU A 93 -12.52 -23.34 12.69
C GLU A 93 -13.27 -23.38 14.02
N ILE A 94 -14.04 -24.45 14.24
CA ILE A 94 -14.72 -24.72 15.50
C ILE A 94 -14.30 -26.11 15.97
N GLU A 95 -13.97 -26.24 17.24
CA GLU A 95 -13.77 -27.49 17.95
C GLU A 95 -14.78 -27.57 19.09
N ALA A 96 -15.53 -28.68 19.12
CA ALA A 96 -16.49 -28.94 20.16
C ALA A 96 -15.81 -28.97 21.56
N PRO A 97 -16.48 -28.49 22.63
CA PRO A 97 -17.86 -28.01 22.66
C PRO A 97 -18.02 -26.51 22.37
N SER A 98 -16.95 -25.71 22.34
CA SER A 98 -17.09 -24.24 22.27
C SER A 98 -15.89 -23.46 21.77
N ARG A 99 -14.78 -24.13 21.42
CA ARG A 99 -13.56 -23.44 21.00
C ARG A 99 -13.71 -23.06 19.53
N PHE A 100 -13.38 -21.83 19.18
CA PHE A 100 -13.33 -21.41 17.78
C PHE A 100 -12.21 -20.42 17.53
N ALA A 101 -11.74 -20.39 16.29
CA ALA A 101 -10.78 -19.43 15.79
C ALA A 101 -11.22 -18.94 14.41
N VAL A 102 -10.85 -17.71 14.09
CA VAL A 102 -11.05 -17.16 12.75
C VAL A 102 -9.81 -16.36 12.35
N ASP A 103 -9.26 -16.71 11.20
CA ASP A 103 -8.10 -16.05 10.61
C ASP A 103 -8.52 -15.36 9.32
N PHE A 104 -8.02 -14.14 9.11
CA PHE A 104 -8.28 -13.33 7.92
C PHE A 104 -6.97 -13.06 7.20
N ASP A 105 -6.98 -13.21 5.89
CA ASP A 105 -5.80 -13.04 5.05
C ASP A 105 -6.12 -12.12 3.87
N ALA A 106 -5.29 -11.10 3.71
CA ALA A 106 -5.36 -10.13 2.64
C ALA A 106 -4.10 -10.16 1.75
N GLU A 107 -3.08 -10.94 2.13
CA GLU A 107 -1.73 -10.89 1.58
C GLU A 107 -1.47 -12.07 0.64
N GLU A 108 -1.86 -13.28 1.03
CA GLU A 108 -1.64 -14.47 0.19
C GLU A 108 -2.74 -14.62 -0.87
N GLU A 109 -2.36 -15.10 -2.07
CA GLU A 109 -3.35 -15.42 -3.10
C GLU A 109 -4.23 -16.59 -2.63
N PRO A 110 -5.56 -16.42 -2.52
CA PRO A 110 -6.42 -17.52 -2.13
C PRO A 110 -6.38 -18.65 -3.16
N ARG A 111 -6.42 -19.89 -2.69
CA ARG A 111 -6.58 -21.04 -3.59
C ARG A 111 -8.00 -21.10 -4.12
N TRP A 112 -8.21 -20.60 -5.33
CA TRP A 112 -9.49 -20.63 -6.02
C TRP A 112 -9.80 -22.01 -6.60
N ARG A 113 -11.06 -22.45 -6.56
CA ARG A 113 -11.51 -23.55 -7.41
C ARG A 113 -11.55 -23.13 -8.87
N ASN A 114 -12.12 -21.95 -9.12
CA ASN A 114 -12.14 -21.31 -10.43
C ASN A 114 -11.60 -19.88 -10.25
N ALA A 115 -10.42 -19.62 -10.80
CA ALA A 115 -9.79 -18.31 -10.65
C ALA A 115 -10.71 -17.20 -11.19
N PRO A 116 -10.94 -16.12 -10.42
CA PRO A 116 -11.66 -14.96 -10.90
C PRO A 116 -10.99 -14.39 -12.17
N PRO A 117 -11.76 -13.90 -13.16
CA PRO A 117 -11.19 -13.15 -14.27
C PRO A 117 -10.54 -11.85 -13.76
N VAL A 118 -9.64 -11.24 -14.54
CA VAL A 118 -8.94 -9.99 -14.19
C VAL A 118 -9.92 -8.88 -13.76
N ILE A 119 -11.07 -8.77 -14.44
CA ILE A 119 -12.11 -7.78 -14.08
C ILE A 119 -12.63 -7.96 -12.65
N GLY A 120 -12.66 -9.19 -12.12
CA GLY A 120 -13.05 -9.47 -10.74
C GLY A 120 -12.05 -8.91 -9.72
N PHE A 121 -10.75 -8.96 -10.03
CA PHE A 121 -9.71 -8.36 -9.21
C PHE A 121 -9.65 -6.83 -9.35
N GLN A 122 -10.01 -6.28 -10.51
CA GLN A 122 -10.16 -4.84 -10.67
C GLN A 122 -11.38 -4.31 -9.89
N ASP A 123 -12.50 -5.03 -9.95
CA ASP A 123 -13.70 -4.72 -9.16
C ASP A 123 -13.43 -4.82 -7.66
N GLU A 124 -12.59 -5.77 -7.24
CA GLU A 124 -12.12 -5.88 -5.85
C GLU A 124 -11.41 -4.60 -5.39
N LEU A 125 -10.41 -4.11 -6.14
CA LEU A 125 -9.69 -2.89 -5.78
C LEU A 125 -10.56 -1.64 -5.89
N ARG A 126 -11.58 -1.65 -6.75
CA ARG A 126 -12.54 -0.55 -6.87
C ARG A 126 -13.51 -0.52 -5.68
N ALA A 127 -13.99 -1.68 -5.23
CA ALA A 127 -14.92 -1.80 -4.12
C ALA A 127 -14.24 -1.67 -2.75
N PHE A 128 -13.01 -2.16 -2.63
CA PHE A 128 -12.18 -2.11 -1.43
C PHE A 128 -10.80 -1.52 -1.74
N PRO A 129 -10.74 -0.19 -2.02
CA PRO A 129 -9.48 0.53 -2.21
C PRO A 129 -8.52 0.30 -1.04
N ARG A 130 -7.24 0.24 -1.34
CA ARG A 130 -6.19 0.14 -0.33
C ARG A 130 -5.00 0.96 -0.79
N ALA A 131 -4.17 1.40 0.16
CA ALA A 131 -2.93 2.09 -0.16
C ALA A 131 -2.09 1.21 -1.09
N ASP A 132 -1.35 1.84 -2.00
CA ASP A 132 -0.62 1.14 -3.04
C ASP A 132 0.29 0.05 -2.42
N ASP A 133 1.08 0.38 -1.41
CA ASP A 133 1.96 -0.54 -0.65
C ASP A 133 1.23 -1.68 0.08
N ARG A 134 -0.10 -1.56 0.27
CA ARG A 134 -0.97 -2.61 0.82
C ARG A 134 -1.60 -3.51 -0.24
N ILE A 135 -1.34 -3.27 -1.52
CA ILE A 135 -1.72 -4.19 -2.60
C ILE A 135 -0.64 -5.30 -2.68
N PRO A 136 -1.01 -6.57 -2.45
CA PRO A 136 -0.08 -7.70 -2.59
C PRO A 136 0.47 -7.81 -4.02
N ASP A 137 1.70 -8.30 -4.16
CA ASP A 137 2.39 -8.31 -5.45
C ASP A 137 1.70 -9.21 -6.49
N TRP A 138 1.16 -10.35 -6.06
CA TRP A 138 0.36 -11.22 -6.94
C TRP A 138 -0.88 -10.50 -7.48
N LEU A 139 -1.53 -9.67 -6.65
CA LEU A 139 -2.74 -8.94 -7.05
C LEU A 139 -2.38 -7.83 -8.01
N ARG A 140 -1.27 -7.11 -7.76
CA ARG A 140 -0.70 -6.12 -8.69
C ARG A 140 -0.45 -6.73 -10.06
N GLN A 141 0.23 -7.88 -10.09
CA GLN A 141 0.52 -8.60 -11.32
C GLN A 141 -0.77 -8.98 -12.07
N ARG A 142 -1.80 -9.48 -11.36
CA ARG A 142 -3.09 -9.86 -11.96
C ARG A 142 -3.82 -8.69 -12.60
N VAL A 143 -3.75 -7.49 -12.00
CA VAL A 143 -4.46 -6.30 -12.50
C VAL A 143 -3.62 -5.41 -13.43
N GLY A 144 -2.35 -5.78 -13.68
CA GLY A 144 -1.43 -5.03 -14.54
C GLY A 144 -0.92 -3.73 -13.92
N LEU A 145 -0.88 -3.64 -12.59
CA LEU A 145 -0.21 -2.53 -11.90
C LEU A 145 1.31 -2.68 -12.00
N PRO A 146 2.06 -1.56 -12.04
CA PRO A 146 3.50 -1.62 -11.96
C PRO A 146 3.94 -2.35 -10.67
N PRO A 147 5.13 -2.99 -10.67
CA PRO A 147 5.73 -3.53 -9.45
C PRO A 147 5.71 -2.50 -8.33
N ARG A 148 5.54 -2.96 -7.10
CA ARG A 148 5.62 -2.09 -5.94
C ARG A 148 6.97 -1.37 -5.96
N ALA A 149 6.95 -0.03 -5.89
CA ALA A 149 8.17 0.71 -5.64
C ALA A 149 8.75 0.20 -4.31
N GLU A 150 9.91 -0.43 -4.34
CA GLU A 150 10.49 -1.11 -3.18
C GLU A 150 10.52 -0.16 -1.98
N ALA A 151 10.05 -0.62 -0.82
CA ALA A 151 10.28 0.08 0.42
C ALA A 151 11.78 0.03 0.70
N VAL A 152 12.42 1.20 0.73
CA VAL A 152 13.85 1.36 1.00
C VAL A 152 14.18 0.65 2.31
N ALA A 153 15.14 -0.28 2.30
CA ALA A 153 15.65 -0.84 3.55
C ALA A 153 16.18 0.31 4.44
N PRO A 154 15.97 0.29 5.77
CA PRO A 154 16.48 1.33 6.65
C PRO A 154 17.99 1.51 6.44
N GLY A 155 18.37 2.67 5.89
CA GLY A 155 19.76 3.01 5.59
C GLY A 155 20.16 2.95 4.13
N GLU A 156 19.34 2.53 3.18
CA GLU A 156 19.65 2.72 1.76
C GLU A 156 19.27 4.16 1.35
N LEU A 157 20.20 4.89 0.71
CA LEU A 157 19.96 6.27 0.28
C LEU A 157 19.45 6.26 -1.16
N ARG A 158 18.42 7.06 -1.44
CA ARG A 158 17.89 7.26 -2.80
C ARG A 158 18.14 8.66 -3.29
N THR A 159 18.42 8.81 -4.57
CA THR A 159 18.49 10.13 -5.22
C THR A 159 17.14 10.48 -5.81
N ALA A 160 16.66 11.70 -5.56
CA ALA A 160 15.41 12.20 -6.14
C ALA A 160 15.63 12.71 -7.56
N ASP A 161 14.74 12.32 -8.46
CA ASP A 161 14.77 12.79 -9.84
C ASP A 161 14.20 14.21 -9.97
N VAL A 162 15.00 15.12 -10.54
CA VAL A 162 14.61 16.51 -10.78
C VAL A 162 13.45 16.60 -11.79
N TYR A 163 13.44 15.72 -12.80
CA TYR A 163 12.43 15.58 -13.85
C TYR A 163 12.30 14.10 -14.25
N ASP A 164 11.24 13.71 -14.95
CA ASP A 164 10.94 12.29 -15.23
C ASP A 164 11.68 11.71 -16.44
N GLY A 165 12.35 12.57 -17.21
CA GLY A 165 13.15 12.19 -18.35
C GLY A 165 13.48 13.38 -19.24
N ARG A 166 13.95 13.10 -20.45
CA ARG A 166 14.17 14.09 -21.50
C ARG A 166 13.41 13.70 -22.76
N ASP A 167 12.94 14.68 -23.52
CA ASP A 167 12.32 14.45 -24.83
C ASP A 167 13.38 14.20 -25.92
N GLU A 168 12.93 13.97 -27.16
CA GLU A 168 13.81 13.76 -28.33
C GLU A 168 14.72 14.97 -28.62
N ALA A 169 14.36 16.17 -28.14
CA ALA A 169 15.15 17.39 -28.26
C ALA A 169 16.08 17.62 -27.06
N GLY A 170 16.12 16.68 -26.11
CA GLY A 170 16.95 16.74 -24.90
C GLY A 170 16.39 17.64 -23.79
N ARG A 171 15.16 18.13 -23.91
CA ARG A 171 14.55 19.01 -22.89
C ARG A 171 13.97 18.20 -21.73
N PRO A 172 14.09 18.67 -20.48
CA PRO A 172 13.45 18.04 -19.34
C PRO A 172 11.93 17.86 -19.53
N VAL A 173 11.44 16.66 -19.26
CA VAL A 173 10.00 16.32 -19.29
C VAL A 173 9.53 15.98 -17.90
N VAL A 174 8.38 16.55 -17.51
CA VAL A 174 7.74 16.28 -16.22
C VAL A 174 6.28 15.92 -16.42
N ASN A 175 5.94 14.68 -16.10
CA ASN A 175 4.62 14.07 -16.17
C ASN A 175 4.13 13.72 -14.75
N ARG A 176 4.08 14.72 -13.88
CA ARG A 176 3.70 14.58 -12.47
C ARG A 176 2.41 15.34 -12.16
N PRO A 177 1.58 14.87 -11.22
CA PRO A 177 0.43 15.64 -10.74
C PRO A 177 0.87 17.00 -10.16
N PRO A 178 0.12 18.09 -10.41
CA PRO A 178 0.44 19.39 -9.85
C PRO A 178 0.32 19.38 -8.31
N VAL A 179 1.24 20.08 -7.64
CA VAL A 179 1.25 20.23 -6.18
C VAL A 179 0.29 21.35 -5.77
N GLU A 180 -0.61 21.06 -4.82
CA GLU A 180 -1.51 22.06 -4.25
C GLU A 180 -0.74 23.22 -3.58
N PRO A 181 -1.23 24.49 -3.65
CA PRO A 181 -0.49 25.63 -3.12
C PRO A 181 -0.09 25.51 -1.65
N ARG A 182 -0.97 24.97 -0.79
CA ARG A 182 -0.67 24.76 0.64
C ARG A 182 0.42 23.71 0.86
N LEU A 183 0.44 22.68 0.01
CA LEU A 183 1.45 21.62 0.06
C LEU A 183 2.81 22.12 -0.44
N ARG A 184 2.82 23.05 -1.40
CA ARG A 184 4.04 23.64 -1.97
C ARG A 184 4.91 24.29 -0.91
N ASP A 185 4.35 25.15 -0.06
CA ASP A 185 5.13 25.87 0.95
C ASP A 185 5.72 24.92 2.01
N ALA A 186 4.95 23.90 2.40
CA ALA A 186 5.40 22.87 3.32
C ALA A 186 6.53 22.02 2.73
N LEU A 187 6.43 21.67 1.43
CA LEU A 187 7.48 20.95 0.71
C LEU A 187 8.76 21.80 0.58
N LEU A 188 8.64 23.06 0.19
CA LEU A 188 9.80 23.97 0.11
C LEU A 188 10.52 24.08 1.45
N THR A 189 9.75 24.29 2.53
CA THR A 189 10.29 24.35 3.89
C THR A 189 11.06 23.08 4.25
N TYR A 190 10.49 21.90 3.97
CA TYR A 190 11.15 20.62 4.23
C TYR A 190 12.44 20.46 3.43
N LEU A 191 12.36 20.65 2.11
CA LEU A 191 13.46 20.45 1.17
C LEU A 191 14.65 21.37 1.46
N GLU A 192 14.38 22.56 2.01
CA GLU A 192 15.39 23.57 2.33
C GLU A 192 15.87 23.56 3.77
N ALA A 193 15.14 22.91 4.68
CA ALA A 193 15.60 22.70 6.06
C ALA A 193 16.62 21.56 6.15
N ALA A 194 16.62 20.63 5.20
CA ALA A 194 17.49 19.46 5.23
C ALA A 194 18.99 19.81 5.14
N PRO A 195 19.86 19.11 5.89
CA PRO A 195 21.32 19.31 5.84
C PRO A 195 21.89 19.22 4.42
N VAL A 196 22.78 20.15 4.09
CA VAL A 196 23.58 20.13 2.85
C VAL A 196 24.73 19.15 3.03
N VAL A 197 24.91 18.24 2.08
CA VAL A 197 25.98 17.22 2.09
C VAL A 197 27.08 17.51 1.09
N LEU A 198 26.75 18.17 -0.02
CA LEU A 198 27.70 18.59 -1.03
C LEU A 198 27.27 19.95 -1.58
N ALA A 199 28.20 20.89 -1.75
CA ALA A 199 27.90 22.19 -2.33
C ALA A 199 29.09 22.68 -3.16
N ALA A 200 28.83 23.03 -4.41
CA ALA A 200 29.72 23.86 -5.21
C ALA A 200 29.42 25.34 -4.95
N ARG A 201 30.39 26.21 -5.28
CA ARG A 201 30.22 27.67 -5.20
C ARG A 201 29.47 28.23 -6.40
N ASP A 202 29.55 27.55 -7.53
CA ASP A 202 28.94 27.96 -8.78
C ASP A 202 27.46 27.57 -8.84
N LEU A 203 26.70 28.22 -9.73
CA LEU A 203 25.31 27.91 -10.02
C LEU A 203 25.23 27.27 -11.41
N ASP A 204 24.28 26.37 -11.60
CA ASP A 204 23.99 25.75 -12.90
C ASP A 204 23.01 26.59 -13.71
N ALA A 205 22.94 26.30 -15.01
CA ALA A 205 21.96 26.89 -15.90
C ALA A 205 20.54 26.38 -15.60
N ASP A 206 19.55 27.27 -15.67
CA ASP A 206 18.14 26.89 -15.57
C ASP A 206 17.69 26.25 -16.89
N GLU A 207 17.41 24.95 -16.86
CA GLU A 207 17.02 24.19 -18.04
C GLU A 207 15.63 24.54 -18.56
N PHE A 208 14.78 25.20 -17.75
CA PHE A 208 13.44 25.64 -18.13
C PHE A 208 13.39 27.13 -18.49
N ALA A 209 14.43 27.91 -18.13
CA ALA A 209 14.58 29.32 -18.49
C ALA A 209 15.95 29.57 -19.15
N PRO A 210 16.09 29.31 -20.46
CA PRO A 210 17.35 29.49 -21.18
C PRO A 210 17.87 30.93 -21.04
N GLY A 211 19.02 31.09 -20.38
CA GLY A 211 19.66 32.39 -20.11
C GLY A 211 19.90 32.68 -18.63
N ASP A 212 19.18 31.99 -17.74
CA ASP A 212 19.37 32.10 -16.30
C ASP A 212 20.43 31.10 -15.81
N GLN A 213 21.29 31.54 -14.89
CA GLN A 213 22.28 30.70 -14.21
C GLN A 213 22.15 30.88 -12.69
N ASP A 214 21.03 30.40 -12.15
CA ASP A 214 20.63 30.58 -10.76
C ASP A 214 20.32 29.27 -10.02
N VAL A 215 20.54 28.11 -10.65
CA VAL A 215 20.23 26.80 -10.07
C VAL A 215 21.33 26.40 -9.07
N PRO A 216 21.01 26.17 -7.78
CA PRO A 216 22.03 25.82 -6.80
C PRO A 216 22.66 24.44 -7.04
N LEU A 217 23.98 24.39 -7.23
CA LEU A 217 24.77 23.16 -7.29
C LEU A 217 25.08 22.64 -5.88
N ASN A 218 24.05 22.26 -5.15
CA ASN A 218 24.18 21.58 -3.88
C ASN A 218 23.31 20.34 -3.82
N PHE A 219 23.60 19.46 -2.86
CA PHE A 219 22.82 18.29 -2.54
C PHE A 219 22.47 18.30 -1.06
N ARG A 220 21.26 17.87 -0.75
CA ARG A 220 20.72 17.79 0.61
C ARG A 220 20.18 16.41 0.89
N THR A 221 20.08 16.05 2.16
CA THR A 221 19.51 14.76 2.57
C THR A 221 18.71 14.83 3.87
N ASP A 222 17.68 14.00 3.99
CA ASP A 222 16.96 13.72 5.25
C ASP A 222 17.37 12.37 5.88
N GLY A 223 18.39 11.73 5.31
CA GLY A 223 18.90 10.43 5.71
C GLY A 223 18.22 9.23 5.06
N THR A 224 17.25 9.45 4.17
CA THR A 224 16.69 8.41 3.29
C THR A 224 16.74 8.86 1.83
N TRP A 225 16.43 10.13 1.58
CA TRP A 225 16.52 10.75 0.27
C TRP A 225 17.67 11.73 0.20
N VAL A 226 18.25 11.82 -0.99
CA VAL A 226 19.24 12.81 -1.40
C VAL A 226 18.64 13.55 -2.59
N TRP A 227 18.65 14.88 -2.58
CA TRP A 227 18.12 15.67 -3.69
C TRP A 227 19.03 16.84 -4.04
N ALA A 228 19.07 17.17 -5.32
CA ALA A 228 19.78 18.34 -5.82
C ALA A 228 19.05 19.64 -5.44
N GLY A 229 19.79 20.73 -5.31
CA GLY A 229 19.28 22.08 -5.08
C GLY A 229 18.32 22.57 -6.18
N ALA A 230 18.40 21.95 -7.36
CA ALA A 230 17.44 22.13 -8.45
C ALA A 230 15.99 21.79 -8.05
N VAL A 231 15.76 20.79 -7.19
CA VAL A 231 14.41 20.35 -6.80
C VAL A 231 13.62 21.47 -6.09
N PRO A 232 14.09 22.03 -4.95
CA PRO A 232 13.40 23.16 -4.33
C PRO A 232 13.45 24.43 -5.19
N HIS A 233 14.49 24.64 -5.99
CA HIS A 233 14.60 25.78 -6.89
C HIS A 233 13.49 25.76 -7.95
N TYR A 234 13.33 24.68 -8.70
CA TYR A 234 12.30 24.55 -9.74
C TYR A 234 10.88 24.45 -9.17
N LEU A 235 10.68 23.86 -7.99
CA LEU A 235 9.39 23.92 -7.29
C LEU A 235 8.99 25.36 -6.99
N ARG A 236 9.94 26.20 -6.57
CA ARG A 236 9.68 27.62 -6.28
C ARG A 236 9.47 28.44 -7.55
N LYS A 237 10.41 28.35 -8.50
CA LYS A 237 10.47 29.24 -9.67
C LYS A 237 9.44 28.85 -10.74
N HIS A 238 9.35 27.55 -11.05
CA HIS A 238 8.52 27.04 -12.14
C HIS A 238 7.27 26.31 -11.65
N GLY A 239 7.09 26.15 -10.33
CA GLY A 239 6.00 25.35 -9.78
C GLY A 239 6.15 23.85 -10.08
N LEU A 240 7.37 23.40 -10.41
CA LEU A 240 7.63 22.04 -10.85
C LEU A 240 7.47 21.05 -9.69
N PRO A 241 6.55 20.08 -9.76
CA PRO A 241 6.32 19.13 -8.68
C PRO A 241 7.55 18.21 -8.46
N PRO A 242 8.00 18.01 -7.20
CA PRO A 242 9.00 16.99 -6.88
C PRO A 242 8.49 15.59 -7.19
N GLU A 243 9.40 14.61 -7.19
CA GLU A 243 9.08 13.22 -7.47
C GLU A 243 7.95 12.71 -6.54
N PRO A 244 6.91 12.02 -7.06
CA PRO A 244 5.79 11.58 -6.23
C PRO A 244 6.18 10.70 -5.04
N ALA A 245 7.21 9.85 -5.20
CA ALA A 245 7.71 9.01 -4.12
C ALA A 245 8.37 9.84 -3.00
N LEU A 246 9.13 10.88 -3.36
CA LEU A 246 9.68 11.85 -2.40
C LEU A 246 8.55 12.62 -1.70
N VAL A 247 7.54 13.12 -2.43
CA VAL A 247 6.40 13.82 -1.82
C VAL A 247 5.67 12.93 -0.82
N ARG A 248 5.45 11.65 -1.17
CA ARG A 248 4.85 10.67 -0.25
C ARG A 248 5.72 10.47 0.99
N HIS A 249 7.03 10.29 0.83
CA HIS A 249 7.97 10.15 1.94
C HIS A 249 7.91 11.34 2.91
N ILE A 250 7.91 12.58 2.39
CA ILE A 250 7.83 13.79 3.20
C ILE A 250 6.52 13.86 3.99
N ARG A 251 5.40 13.48 3.35
CA ARG A 251 4.09 13.43 3.99
C ARG A 251 4.02 12.38 5.10
N ASP A 252 4.58 11.20 4.87
CA ASP A 252 4.61 10.11 5.85
C ASP A 252 5.46 10.46 7.09
N ARG A 253 6.33 11.48 7.00
CA ARG A 253 7.13 12.04 8.11
C ARG A 253 6.57 13.33 8.69
N ASP A 254 5.33 13.70 8.36
CA ASP A 254 4.69 14.94 8.82
C ASP A 254 5.53 16.20 8.54
N PHE A 255 6.26 16.25 7.42
CA PHE A 255 7.14 17.36 7.04
C PHE A 255 8.24 17.66 8.08
N ARG A 256 8.75 16.65 8.77
CA ARG A 256 9.86 16.79 9.72
C ARG A 256 11.11 16.07 9.22
N VAL A 257 12.19 16.84 9.06
CA VAL A 257 13.51 16.29 8.76
C VAL A 257 14.03 15.60 10.01
N ALA A 258 14.47 14.35 9.87
CA ALA A 258 15.08 13.60 10.96
C ALA A 258 16.54 14.05 11.19
N GLU A 259 17.09 13.73 12.36
CA GLU A 259 18.51 13.99 12.63
C GLU A 259 19.39 13.13 11.71
N VAL A 260 20.23 13.80 10.91
CA VAL A 260 21.13 13.15 9.96
C VAL A 260 22.53 13.06 10.56
N THR A 261 22.96 11.84 10.89
CA THR A 261 24.31 11.58 11.41
C THR A 261 25.38 11.80 10.35
N GLU A 262 26.62 12.09 10.77
CA GLU A 262 27.75 12.29 9.84
C GLU A 262 27.98 11.06 8.93
N ALA A 263 27.85 9.84 9.47
CA ALA A 263 27.97 8.61 8.68
C ALA A 263 26.94 8.53 7.53
N VAL A 264 25.75 9.10 7.71
CA VAL A 264 24.73 9.17 6.65
C VAL A 264 25.07 10.24 5.63
N LYS A 265 25.65 11.37 6.05
CA LYS A 265 26.13 12.42 5.13
C LYS A 265 27.26 11.90 4.25
N ASP A 266 28.23 11.17 4.81
CA ASP A 266 29.35 10.59 4.06
C ASP A 266 28.86 9.61 2.98
N ARG A 267 27.87 8.77 3.33
CA ARG A 267 27.23 7.85 2.37
C ARG A 267 26.46 8.59 1.27
N ALA A 268 25.81 9.72 1.60
CA ALA A 268 25.15 10.55 0.60
C ALA A 268 26.17 11.16 -0.37
N VAL A 269 27.32 11.64 0.12
CA VAL A 269 28.40 12.15 -0.74
C VAL A 269 28.95 11.05 -1.64
N ALA A 270 29.19 9.84 -1.13
CA ALA A 270 29.65 8.70 -1.91
C ALA A 270 28.65 8.33 -3.03
N LEU A 271 27.34 8.35 -2.73
CA LEU A 271 26.28 8.11 -3.70
C LEU A 271 26.28 9.14 -4.83
N ILE A 272 26.42 10.43 -4.51
CA ILE A 272 26.41 11.52 -5.51
C ILE A 272 27.66 11.48 -6.40
N THR A 273 28.83 11.21 -5.80
CA THR A 273 30.12 11.25 -6.50
C THR A 273 30.46 9.95 -7.23
N GLY A 274 29.57 8.94 -7.17
CA GLY A 274 29.81 7.62 -7.77
C GLY A 274 30.99 6.87 -7.16
N SER A 275 31.40 7.23 -5.95
CA SER A 275 32.56 6.66 -5.24
C SER A 275 32.15 5.57 -4.24
N GLY A 276 31.21 4.71 -4.64
CA GLY A 276 30.72 3.59 -3.83
C GLY A 276 31.18 2.25 -4.39
N ASP A 277 32.17 1.65 -3.72
CA ASP A 277 32.80 0.32 -3.89
C ASP A 277 33.25 -0.13 -5.29
#